data_AF-X0UMF5-F1
#
_entry.id   AF-X0UMF5-F1
#
_cell.length_a   1.000
_cell.length_b   1.000
_cell.length_c   1.000
_cell.angle_alpha   90.00
_cell.angle_beta   90.00
_cell.angle_gamma   90.00
#
_symmetry.space_group_name_H-M   'P 1'
#
loop_
_entity.id
_entity.type
_entity.pdbx_description
1 polymer ?
#
loop_
_entity_poly.entity_id
_entity_poly.type
_entity_poly.pdbx_seq_one_letter_code
_entity_poly.pdbx_strand_id
1 'polypeptide(L)'
;KTDILIIGGGSAGSLAAIVAKEQNPEADVLVMEKGEIHRSGSIAMGMDALNIVVQPGISTPELYLNSTRIATDGILDYKPSYVMAERSYSILKRLEAWGIRFPKDEQDKYISLQVHAKGKFLLEMDSPDLKLVLTEKIKEAGVRVLNRTMVTSLLVTKGKVHGAMGFNLRTGEFVVVSAKATILANGGCARFSLPNSGYLYGLFDYPGNAGDGYSLAYRAGAQLTGFEYTSCSPLIKDINCPLLYITITRGAKVINAFGEEIELEYLNTQTMLKELR
;
A
#
# COMPACT_ATOMS: atom_id res chain seq x y z
N LYS A 1 -9.84 -9.00 -24.26
CA LYS A 1 -10.44 -7.64 -24.26
C LYS A 1 -11.06 -7.40 -22.88
N THR A 2 -11.23 -6.15 -22.47
CA THR A 2 -11.87 -5.75 -21.20
C THR A 2 -12.29 -4.27 -21.29
N ASP A 3 -13.23 -3.81 -20.48
CA ASP A 3 -13.50 -2.38 -20.35
C ASP A 3 -12.43 -1.71 -19.50
N ILE A 4 -12.12 -2.31 -18.34
CA ILE A 4 -11.17 -1.78 -17.37
C ILE A 4 -10.11 -2.84 -17.07
N LEU A 5 -8.88 -2.54 -17.45
CA LEU A 5 -7.71 -3.34 -17.08
C LEU A 5 -7.05 -2.75 -15.83
N ILE A 6 -6.86 -3.56 -14.79
CA ILE A 6 -6.15 -3.19 -13.57
C ILE A 6 -4.88 -4.04 -13.51
N ILE A 7 -3.73 -3.40 -13.37
CA ILE A 7 -2.43 -4.08 -13.29
C ILE A 7 -1.96 -4.01 -11.85
N GLY A 8 -1.97 -5.16 -11.17
CA GLY A 8 -1.73 -5.28 -9.73
C GLY A 8 -3.03 -5.51 -8.96
N GLY A 9 -3.06 -6.60 -8.20
CA GLY A 9 -4.16 -7.09 -7.39
C GLY A 9 -3.93 -6.94 -5.88
N GLY A 10 -3.06 -6.02 -5.46
CA GLY A 10 -2.95 -5.58 -4.07
C GLY A 10 -4.19 -4.79 -3.61
N SER A 11 -4.18 -4.21 -2.40
CA SER A 11 -5.34 -3.50 -1.82
C SER A 11 -5.95 -2.45 -2.75
N ALA A 12 -5.11 -1.60 -3.35
CA ALA A 12 -5.55 -0.55 -4.27
C ALA A 12 -6.24 -1.10 -5.53
N GLY A 13 -5.61 -2.09 -6.18
CA GLY A 13 -6.18 -2.71 -7.37
C GLY A 13 -7.45 -3.50 -7.09
N SER A 14 -7.49 -4.21 -5.96
CA SER A 14 -8.69 -4.91 -5.50
C SER A 14 -9.85 -3.95 -5.24
N LEU A 15 -9.62 -2.86 -4.49
CA LEU A 15 -10.65 -1.86 -4.24
C LEU A 15 -11.10 -1.16 -5.52
N ALA A 16 -10.18 -0.81 -6.42
CA ALA A 16 -10.52 -0.22 -7.72
C ALA A 16 -11.42 -1.16 -8.55
N ALA A 17 -11.13 -2.46 -8.56
CA ALA A 17 -11.92 -3.45 -9.28
C ALA A 17 -13.34 -3.58 -8.71
N ILE A 18 -13.45 -3.67 -7.38
CA ILE A 18 -14.74 -3.77 -6.68
C ILE A 18 -15.58 -2.51 -6.93
N VAL A 19 -15.00 -1.33 -6.75
CA VAL A 19 -15.69 -0.05 -6.99
C VAL A 19 -16.12 0.08 -8.46
N ALA A 20 -15.31 -0.37 -9.41
CA ALA A 20 -15.69 -0.36 -10.82
C ALA A 20 -16.96 -1.20 -11.09
N LYS A 21 -17.07 -2.39 -10.48
CA LYS A 21 -18.26 -3.25 -10.58
C LYS A 21 -19.46 -2.69 -9.82
N GLU A 22 -19.26 -2.01 -8.69
CA GLU A 22 -20.35 -1.33 -7.96
C GLU A 22 -20.95 -0.18 -8.78
N GLN A 23 -20.11 0.59 -9.47
CA GLN A 23 -20.55 1.71 -10.31
C GLN A 23 -21.20 1.22 -11.62
N ASN A 24 -20.71 0.10 -12.17
CA ASN A 24 -21.29 -0.52 -13.34
C ASN A 24 -21.18 -2.05 -13.25
N PRO A 25 -22.25 -2.74 -12.80
CA PRO A 25 -22.27 -4.19 -12.69
C PRO A 25 -22.02 -4.94 -14.01
N GLU A 26 -22.27 -4.31 -15.15
CA GLU A 26 -22.06 -4.90 -16.49
C GLU A 26 -20.66 -4.65 -17.05
N ALA A 27 -19.84 -3.81 -16.40
CA ALA A 27 -18.48 -3.57 -16.87
C ALA A 27 -17.64 -4.86 -16.81
N ASP A 28 -16.94 -5.16 -17.92
CA ASP A 28 -15.95 -6.24 -17.94
C ASP A 28 -14.65 -5.72 -17.33
N VAL A 29 -14.31 -6.19 -16.13
CA VAL A 29 -13.13 -5.78 -15.37
C VAL A 29 -12.15 -6.95 -15.28
N LEU A 30 -10.89 -6.70 -15.64
CA LEU A 30 -9.80 -7.67 -15.56
C LEU A 30 -8.67 -7.14 -14.68
N VAL A 31 -8.30 -7.91 -13.65
CA VAL A 31 -7.08 -7.71 -12.86
C VAL A 31 -5.98 -8.63 -13.38
N MET A 32 -4.83 -8.08 -13.78
CA MET A 32 -3.61 -8.85 -14.04
C MET A 32 -2.69 -8.74 -12.83
N GLU A 33 -2.43 -9.87 -12.17
CA GLU A 33 -1.61 -9.95 -10.96
C GLU A 33 -0.40 -10.87 -11.24
N LYS A 34 0.81 -10.38 -10.96
CA LYS A 34 2.05 -11.16 -11.19
C LYS A 34 2.26 -12.25 -10.14
N GLY A 35 1.78 -12.04 -8.93
CA GLY A 35 1.71 -13.02 -7.86
C GLY A 35 0.43 -13.86 -7.97
N GLU A 36 -0.15 -14.13 -6.82
CA GLU A 36 -1.45 -14.79 -6.70
C GLU A 36 -2.36 -13.90 -5.84
N ILE A 37 -3.57 -13.61 -6.32
CA ILE A 37 -4.41 -12.56 -5.75
C ILE A 37 -4.78 -12.77 -4.28
N HIS A 38 -4.81 -13.99 -3.75
CA HIS A 38 -5.08 -14.23 -2.33
C HIS A 38 -3.90 -13.84 -1.44
N ARG A 39 -2.67 -13.82 -1.99
CA ARG A 39 -1.40 -13.61 -1.25
C ARG A 39 -0.40 -12.75 -2.03
N SER A 40 -0.86 -11.63 -2.58
CA SER A 40 -0.03 -10.66 -3.34
C SER A 40 -0.20 -9.23 -2.87
N GLY A 41 0.72 -8.37 -3.30
CA GLY A 41 0.81 -6.97 -2.88
C GLY A 41 1.37 -6.80 -1.48
N SER A 42 1.52 -5.55 -1.04
CA SER A 42 2.12 -5.20 0.26
C SER A 42 1.35 -5.75 1.47
N ILE A 43 0.11 -6.18 1.28
CA ILE A 43 -0.73 -6.79 2.32
C ILE A 43 -0.94 -8.29 2.09
N ALA A 44 -0.01 -8.99 1.44
CA ALA A 44 -0.14 -10.42 1.11
C ALA A 44 -0.39 -11.31 2.33
N MET A 45 0.20 -10.97 3.48
CA MET A 45 -0.04 -11.65 4.77
C MET A 45 -1.09 -10.94 5.62
N GLY A 46 -1.69 -9.88 5.08
CA GLY A 46 -2.67 -9.06 5.75
C GLY A 46 -2.26 -7.64 6.01
N MET A 47 -3.07 -6.97 6.82
CA MET A 47 -2.83 -5.62 7.32
C MET A 47 -3.27 -5.56 8.77
N ASP A 48 -2.47 -4.91 9.61
CA ASP A 48 -2.66 -4.82 11.06
C ASP A 48 -3.37 -3.53 11.48
N ALA A 49 -3.34 -2.48 10.65
CA ALA A 49 -3.98 -1.21 10.97
C ALA A 49 -4.30 -0.34 9.74
N LEU A 50 -5.23 0.61 9.92
CA LEU A 50 -5.36 1.79 9.06
C LEU A 50 -4.71 2.99 9.74
N ASN A 51 -3.69 3.59 9.11
CA ASN A 51 -2.88 4.66 9.71
C ASN A 51 -3.38 6.09 9.41
N ILE A 52 -4.59 6.25 8.84
CA ILE A 52 -5.06 7.52 8.26
C ILE A 52 -6.49 7.87 8.68
N VAL A 53 -7.08 7.14 9.62
CA VAL A 53 -8.51 7.28 9.91
C VAL A 53 -8.80 8.63 10.59
N VAL A 54 -9.37 9.54 9.82
CA VAL A 54 -9.93 10.80 10.30
C VAL A 54 -11.32 10.55 10.83
N GLN A 55 -11.51 10.66 12.14
CA GLN A 55 -12.77 10.31 12.79
C GLN A 55 -13.63 11.55 13.02
N PRO A 56 -14.90 11.57 12.56
CA PRO A 56 -15.81 12.70 12.78
C PRO A 56 -15.92 13.07 14.26
N GLY A 57 -15.74 14.35 14.58
CA GLY A 57 -15.80 14.87 15.95
C GLY A 57 -14.55 14.60 16.81
N ILE A 58 -13.56 13.87 16.29
CA ILE A 58 -12.32 13.54 17.01
C ILE A 58 -11.10 14.14 16.32
N SER A 59 -11.02 14.03 15.00
CA SER A 59 -9.91 14.55 14.19
C SER A 59 -10.41 15.13 12.86
N THR A 60 -9.55 15.86 12.16
CA THR A 60 -9.90 16.49 10.87
C THR A 60 -8.85 16.17 9.79
N PRO A 61 -9.20 16.27 8.50
CA PRO A 61 -8.23 16.12 7.41
C PRO A 61 -7.08 17.13 7.53
N GLU A 62 -7.33 18.36 7.97
CA GLU A 62 -6.30 19.38 8.15
C GLU A 62 -5.30 19.00 9.25
N LEU A 63 -5.79 18.40 10.35
CA LEU A 63 -4.91 17.90 11.40
C LEU A 63 -4.02 16.78 10.87
N TYR A 64 -4.57 15.87 10.07
CA TYR A 64 -3.80 14.81 9.43
C TYR A 64 -2.74 15.40 8.50
N LEU A 65 -3.11 16.33 7.63
CA LEU A 65 -2.18 16.98 6.70
C LEU A 65 -1.08 17.75 7.42
N ASN A 66 -1.38 18.43 8.52
CA ASN A 66 -0.37 19.11 9.34
C ASN A 66 0.65 18.11 9.90
N SER A 67 0.17 16.95 10.36
CA SER A 67 1.03 15.86 10.85
C SER A 67 1.90 15.28 9.74
N THR A 68 1.30 14.97 8.59
CA THR A 68 2.01 14.43 7.41
C THR A 68 3.03 15.43 6.87
N ARG A 69 2.72 16.73 6.87
CA ARG A 69 3.65 17.79 6.47
C ARG A 69 4.90 17.81 7.36
N ILE A 70 4.76 17.58 8.66
CA ILE A 70 5.91 17.46 9.57
C ILE A 70 6.72 16.21 9.21
N ALA A 71 6.05 15.07 9.01
CA ALA A 71 6.71 13.80 8.68
C ALA A 71 7.43 13.80 7.32
N THR A 72 7.06 14.70 6.41
CA THR A 72 7.60 14.81 5.05
C THR A 72 8.46 16.05 4.83
N ASP A 73 8.86 16.74 5.91
CA ASP A 73 9.63 17.99 5.86
C ASP A 73 9.02 19.06 4.92
N GLY A 74 7.68 19.06 4.79
CA GLY A 74 6.93 19.97 3.92
C GLY A 74 6.70 19.47 2.49
N ILE A 75 7.29 18.35 2.07
CA ILE A 75 7.14 17.78 0.72
C ILE A 75 5.90 16.88 0.68
N LEU A 76 4.74 17.49 0.37
CA LEU A 76 3.45 16.80 0.33
C LEU A 76 2.59 17.32 -0.82
N ASP A 77 1.96 16.43 -1.58
CA ASP A 77 0.88 16.82 -2.48
C ASP A 77 -0.43 16.98 -1.69
N TYR A 78 -0.75 18.22 -1.34
CA TYR A 78 -1.82 18.56 -0.40
C TYR A 78 -3.20 18.08 -0.87
N LYS A 79 -3.54 18.29 -2.15
CA LYS A 79 -4.90 18.04 -2.65
C LYS A 79 -5.28 16.55 -2.62
N PRO A 80 -4.52 15.61 -3.21
CA PRO A 80 -4.84 14.19 -3.11
C PRO A 80 -4.72 13.68 -1.67
N SER A 81 -3.78 14.19 -0.87
CA SER A 81 -3.64 13.82 0.54
C SER A 81 -4.87 14.21 1.37
N TYR A 82 -5.43 15.40 1.11
CA TYR A 82 -6.66 15.85 1.75
C TYR A 82 -7.83 14.94 1.42
N VAL A 83 -8.04 14.65 0.12
CA VAL A 83 -9.12 13.76 -0.34
C VAL A 83 -8.98 12.36 0.25
N MET A 84 -7.74 11.85 0.37
CA MET A 84 -7.46 10.57 1.00
C MET A 84 -7.85 10.59 2.50
N ALA A 85 -7.45 11.63 3.22
CA ALA A 85 -7.77 11.79 4.64
C ALA A 85 -9.29 11.94 4.88
N GLU A 86 -9.97 12.77 4.08
CA GLU A 86 -11.42 12.96 4.12
C GLU A 86 -12.20 11.65 3.90
N ARG A 87 -11.75 10.81 2.98
CA ARG A 87 -12.41 9.53 2.64
C ARG A 87 -12.06 8.39 3.59
N SER A 88 -11.09 8.55 4.46
CA SER A 88 -10.58 7.47 5.31
C SER A 88 -11.65 6.82 6.19
N TYR A 89 -12.57 7.61 6.77
CA TYR A 89 -13.63 7.11 7.63
C TYR A 89 -14.67 6.28 6.87
N SER A 90 -15.04 6.69 5.65
CA SER A 90 -15.99 5.90 4.86
C SER A 90 -15.38 4.57 4.42
N ILE A 91 -14.06 4.53 4.17
CA ILE A 91 -13.32 3.30 3.94
C ILE A 91 -13.31 2.42 5.20
N LEU A 92 -13.06 2.97 6.39
CA LEU A 92 -13.18 2.24 7.66
C LEU A 92 -14.55 1.54 7.75
N LYS A 93 -15.64 2.29 7.58
CA LYS A 93 -17.01 1.77 7.65
C LYS A 93 -17.29 0.69 6.61
N ARG A 94 -16.74 0.85 5.41
CA ARG A 94 -16.85 -0.15 4.36
C ARG A 94 -16.14 -1.45 4.72
N LEU A 95 -14.95 -1.37 5.32
CA LEU A 95 -14.24 -2.55 5.79
C LEU A 95 -14.98 -3.23 6.95
N GLU A 96 -15.58 -2.48 7.88
CA GLU A 96 -16.46 -3.03 8.91
C GLU A 96 -17.65 -3.79 8.32
N ALA A 97 -18.30 -3.23 7.29
CA ALA A 97 -19.40 -3.88 6.58
C ALA A 97 -18.97 -5.19 5.86
N TRP A 98 -17.67 -5.37 5.64
CA TRP A 98 -17.09 -6.60 5.09
C TRP A 98 -16.58 -7.56 6.18
N GLY A 99 -16.83 -7.27 7.46
CA GLY A 99 -16.48 -8.12 8.58
C GLY A 99 -15.09 -7.84 9.19
N ILE A 100 -14.39 -6.79 8.76
CA ILE A 100 -13.15 -6.37 9.40
C ILE A 100 -13.49 -5.67 10.72
N ARG A 101 -12.95 -6.18 11.82
CA ARG A 101 -13.20 -5.61 13.15
C ARG A 101 -12.08 -4.66 13.55
N PHE A 102 -12.49 -3.47 13.97
CA PHE A 102 -11.63 -2.47 14.60
C PHE A 102 -11.98 -2.40 16.08
N PRO A 103 -11.00 -2.55 16.99
CA PRO A 103 -11.24 -2.50 18.42
C PRO A 103 -11.90 -1.20 18.88
N LYS A 104 -12.78 -1.35 19.87
CA LYS A 104 -13.43 -0.23 20.56
C LYS A 104 -13.30 -0.41 22.07
N ASP A 105 -13.32 0.69 22.79
CA ASP A 105 -13.34 0.72 24.25
C ASP A 105 -14.71 0.37 24.83
N GLU A 106 -14.80 0.36 26.16
CA GLU A 106 -16.05 0.08 26.90
C GLU A 106 -17.18 1.09 26.61
N GLN A 107 -16.85 2.25 26.04
CA GLN A 107 -17.78 3.31 25.66
C GLN A 107 -18.10 3.30 24.15
N ASP A 108 -17.79 2.21 23.44
CA ASP A 108 -18.00 2.01 21.99
C ASP A 108 -17.24 3.03 21.10
N LYS A 109 -16.14 3.61 21.60
CA LYS A 109 -15.26 4.47 20.81
C LYS A 109 -14.08 3.69 20.26
N TYR A 110 -13.63 4.01 19.05
CA TYR A 110 -12.47 3.35 18.47
C TYR A 110 -11.19 3.59 19.27
N ILE A 111 -10.46 2.51 19.53
CA ILE A 111 -9.15 2.59 20.14
C ILE A 111 -8.18 3.18 19.10
N SER A 112 -7.80 4.44 19.32
CA SER A 112 -6.98 5.21 18.39
C SER A 112 -5.57 5.42 18.96
N LEU A 113 -4.55 5.02 18.20
CA LEU A 113 -3.15 5.17 18.61
C LEU A 113 -2.51 6.41 17.95
N GLN A 114 -1.61 7.05 18.69
CA GLN A 114 -0.82 8.15 18.19
C GLN A 114 0.50 7.61 17.65
N VAL A 115 0.64 7.63 16.32
CA VAL A 115 1.87 7.25 15.62
C VAL A 115 2.42 8.38 14.75
N HIS A 116 1.62 9.42 14.57
CA HIS A 116 1.99 10.63 13.85
C HIS A 116 2.38 11.71 14.86
N ALA A 117 3.16 12.70 14.42
CA ALA A 117 3.63 13.80 15.26
C ALA A 117 2.48 14.54 15.97
N LYS A 118 1.32 14.62 15.33
CA LYS A 118 0.07 15.19 15.85
C LYS A 118 -1.11 14.30 15.50
N GLY A 119 -2.08 14.21 16.40
CA GLY A 119 -3.35 13.52 16.19
C GLY A 119 -3.26 11.99 16.24
N LYS A 120 -4.40 11.35 16.54
CA LYS A 120 -4.57 9.90 16.61
C LYS A 120 -5.34 9.44 15.38
N PHE A 121 -4.65 8.74 14.48
CA PHE A 121 -5.20 8.30 13.19
C PHE A 121 -5.05 6.80 12.94
N LEU A 122 -4.27 6.11 13.76
CA LEU A 122 -4.08 4.67 13.63
C LEU A 122 -5.21 3.93 14.36
N LEU A 123 -5.96 3.12 13.60
CA LEU A 123 -6.90 2.12 14.14
C LEU A 123 -6.40 0.72 13.79
N GLU A 124 -6.19 -0.10 14.81
CA GLU A 124 -5.79 -1.50 14.66
C GLU A 124 -6.92 -2.37 14.11
N MET A 125 -6.58 -3.50 13.51
CA MET A 125 -7.51 -4.55 13.08
C MET A 125 -7.31 -5.79 13.95
N ASP A 126 -8.40 -6.43 14.37
CA ASP A 126 -8.37 -7.66 15.18
C ASP A 126 -7.78 -8.86 14.42
N SER A 127 -7.94 -8.89 13.09
CA SER A 127 -7.42 -9.94 12.23
C SER A 127 -6.73 -9.36 10.99
N PRO A 128 -5.56 -9.91 10.59
CA PRO A 128 -4.88 -9.53 9.37
C PRO A 128 -5.58 -10.05 8.09
N ASP A 129 -6.79 -10.60 8.13
CA ASP A 129 -7.41 -11.26 6.97
C ASP A 129 -7.90 -10.33 5.84
N LEU A 130 -7.61 -9.03 5.88
CA LEU A 130 -8.07 -8.05 4.88
C LEU A 130 -7.83 -8.52 3.44
N LYS A 131 -6.69 -9.16 3.14
CA LYS A 131 -6.40 -9.60 1.77
C LYS A 131 -7.33 -10.73 1.30
N LEU A 132 -7.69 -11.65 2.19
CA LEU A 132 -8.63 -12.72 1.89
C LEU A 132 -10.03 -12.14 1.68
N VAL A 133 -10.47 -11.24 2.56
CA VAL A 133 -11.75 -10.52 2.43
C VAL A 133 -11.85 -9.78 1.10
N LEU A 134 -10.81 -9.05 0.70
CA LEU A 134 -10.78 -8.35 -0.59
C LEU A 134 -10.87 -9.32 -1.78
N THR A 135 -10.25 -10.49 -1.67
CA THR A 135 -10.26 -11.48 -2.74
C THR A 135 -11.64 -12.12 -2.90
N GLU A 136 -12.33 -12.42 -1.80
CA GLU A 136 -13.73 -12.85 -1.85
C GLU A 136 -14.63 -11.77 -2.42
N LYS A 137 -14.44 -10.49 -2.07
CA LYS A 137 -15.22 -9.39 -2.65
C LYS A 137 -14.99 -9.21 -4.15
N ILE A 138 -13.77 -9.42 -4.65
CA ILE A 138 -13.48 -9.47 -6.10
C ILE A 138 -14.28 -10.58 -6.78
N LYS A 139 -14.30 -11.77 -6.18
CA LYS A 139 -15.00 -12.94 -6.70
C LYS A 139 -16.51 -12.74 -6.70
N GLU A 140 -17.08 -12.24 -5.61
CA GLU A 140 -18.50 -11.88 -5.48
C GLU A 140 -18.90 -10.82 -6.51
N ALA A 141 -18.03 -9.83 -6.77
CA ALA A 141 -18.25 -8.81 -7.77
C ALA A 141 -18.12 -9.31 -9.21
N GLY A 142 -17.74 -10.57 -9.46
CA GLY A 142 -17.57 -11.12 -10.80
C GLY A 142 -16.41 -10.50 -11.59
N VAL A 143 -15.37 -10.01 -10.90
CA VAL A 143 -14.15 -9.50 -11.53
C VAL A 143 -13.31 -10.66 -12.04
N ARG A 144 -12.79 -10.57 -13.28
CA ARG A 144 -11.86 -11.56 -13.80
C ARG A 144 -10.46 -11.29 -13.27
N VAL A 145 -9.75 -12.35 -12.90
CA VAL A 145 -8.38 -12.28 -12.41
C VAL A 145 -7.49 -13.17 -13.26
N LEU A 146 -6.43 -12.61 -13.80
CA LEU A 146 -5.36 -13.33 -14.45
C LEU A 146 -4.13 -13.31 -13.55
N ASN A 147 -4.04 -14.35 -12.72
CA ASN A 147 -2.94 -14.58 -11.81
C ASN A 147 -1.63 -14.91 -12.55
N ARG A 148 -0.52 -14.80 -11.83
CA ARG A 148 0.83 -15.18 -12.28
C ARG A 148 1.21 -14.53 -13.60
N THR A 149 0.75 -13.31 -13.88
CA THR A 149 1.00 -12.65 -15.16
C THR A 149 1.72 -11.33 -14.97
N MET A 150 2.95 -11.26 -15.47
CA MET A 150 3.78 -10.06 -15.42
C MET A 150 3.48 -9.20 -16.65
N VAL A 151 3.03 -7.96 -16.43
CA VAL A 151 2.92 -6.96 -17.50
C VAL A 151 4.28 -6.33 -17.74
N THR A 152 4.71 -6.26 -19.00
CA THR A 152 6.02 -5.74 -19.40
C THR A 152 5.94 -4.49 -20.27
N SER A 153 4.81 -4.26 -20.97
CA SER A 153 4.59 -3.05 -21.76
C SER A 153 3.12 -2.63 -21.77
N LEU A 154 2.89 -1.32 -21.77
CA LEU A 154 1.59 -0.75 -22.13
C LEU A 154 1.48 -0.63 -23.65
N LEU A 155 0.26 -0.76 -24.18
CA LEU A 155 -0.04 -0.56 -25.60
C LEU A 155 -0.40 0.91 -25.82
N VAL A 156 0.53 1.69 -26.36
CA VAL A 156 0.36 3.15 -26.46
C VAL A 156 0.33 3.60 -27.91
N THR A 157 -0.69 4.39 -28.28
CA THR A 157 -0.81 5.03 -29.60
C THR A 157 -1.19 6.49 -29.41
N LYS A 158 -0.40 7.42 -29.98
CA LYS A 158 -0.65 8.88 -29.89
C LYS A 158 -0.89 9.35 -28.45
N GLY A 159 -0.08 8.86 -27.50
CA GLY A 159 -0.17 9.21 -26.08
C GLY A 159 -1.36 8.61 -25.33
N LYS A 160 -2.13 7.70 -25.94
CA LYS A 160 -3.26 7.01 -25.29
C LYS A 160 -2.92 5.54 -25.05
N VAL A 161 -3.22 5.06 -23.85
CA VAL A 161 -3.10 3.64 -23.47
C VAL A 161 -4.33 2.88 -23.95
N HIS A 162 -4.12 1.78 -24.66
CA HIS A 162 -5.15 0.91 -25.23
C HIS A 162 -5.16 -0.50 -24.62
N GLY A 163 -4.39 -0.70 -23.53
CA GLY A 163 -4.23 -1.96 -22.84
C GLY A 163 -2.77 -2.26 -22.52
N ALA A 164 -2.44 -3.55 -22.38
CA ALA A 164 -1.10 -3.99 -21.99
C ALA A 164 -0.74 -5.35 -22.58
N MET A 165 0.55 -5.65 -22.59
CA MET A 165 1.09 -6.98 -22.89
C MET A 165 2.04 -7.46 -21.82
N GLY A 166 2.15 -8.78 -21.71
CA GLY A 166 2.96 -9.44 -20.70
C GLY A 166 3.06 -10.93 -21.00
N PHE A 167 3.42 -11.70 -19.97
CA PHE A 167 3.46 -13.14 -20.06
C PHE A 167 3.14 -13.80 -18.72
N ASN A 168 2.63 -15.02 -18.78
CA ASN A 168 2.40 -15.83 -17.61
C ASN A 168 3.72 -16.38 -17.08
N LEU A 169 4.01 -16.17 -15.80
CA LEU A 169 5.25 -16.56 -15.13
C LEU A 169 5.40 -18.06 -14.90
N ARG A 170 4.32 -18.85 -15.06
CA ARG A 170 4.33 -20.31 -14.93
C ARG A 170 4.43 -20.99 -16.29
N THR A 171 3.64 -20.55 -17.26
CA THR A 171 3.55 -21.21 -18.58
C THR A 171 4.45 -20.57 -19.63
N GLY A 172 4.88 -19.32 -19.44
CA GLY A 172 5.60 -18.54 -20.45
C GLY A 172 4.70 -18.00 -21.57
N GLU A 173 3.39 -18.24 -21.51
CA GLU A 173 2.46 -17.78 -22.55
C GLU A 173 2.38 -16.26 -22.59
N PHE A 174 2.49 -15.71 -23.80
CA PHE A 174 2.29 -14.29 -24.04
C PHE A 174 0.82 -13.91 -23.91
N VAL A 175 0.57 -12.81 -23.21
CA VAL A 175 -0.77 -12.28 -22.99
C VAL A 175 -0.82 -10.86 -23.53
N VAL A 176 -1.82 -10.59 -24.36
CA VAL A 176 -2.11 -9.23 -24.86
C VAL A 176 -3.56 -8.91 -24.52
N VAL A 177 -3.78 -7.83 -23.77
CA VAL A 177 -5.10 -7.36 -23.38
C VAL A 177 -5.32 -5.99 -23.98
N SER A 178 -6.36 -5.85 -24.80
CA SER A 178 -6.92 -4.54 -25.16
C SER A 178 -7.97 -4.10 -24.13
N ALA A 179 -7.90 -2.85 -23.71
CA ALA A 179 -8.76 -2.24 -22.70
C ALA A 179 -9.18 -0.81 -23.06
N LYS A 180 -10.36 -0.37 -22.62
CA LYS A 180 -10.82 1.03 -22.80
C LYS A 180 -10.12 1.97 -21.80
N ALA A 181 -9.90 1.49 -20.58
CA ALA A 181 -9.14 2.18 -19.53
C ALA A 181 -8.14 1.22 -18.87
N THR A 182 -7.02 1.75 -18.37
CA THR A 182 -6.00 0.97 -17.65
C THR A 182 -5.60 1.68 -16.37
N ILE A 183 -5.59 0.95 -15.25
CA ILE A 183 -5.19 1.44 -13.92
C ILE A 183 -3.91 0.69 -13.52
N LEU A 184 -2.87 1.45 -13.13
CA LEU A 184 -1.66 0.88 -12.55
C LEU A 184 -1.78 0.86 -11.03
N ALA A 185 -1.65 -0.32 -10.45
CA ALA A 185 -1.73 -0.61 -9.02
C ALA A 185 -0.65 -1.63 -8.59
N ASN A 186 0.53 -1.56 -9.23
CA ASN A 186 1.62 -2.53 -9.12
C ASN A 186 2.40 -2.55 -7.79
N GLY A 187 2.02 -1.73 -6.81
CA GLY A 187 2.75 -1.58 -5.56
C GLY A 187 3.99 -0.69 -5.68
N GLY A 188 4.88 -0.81 -4.70
CA GLY A 188 6.03 0.09 -4.51
C GLY A 188 7.28 -0.27 -5.33
N CYS A 189 8.34 0.49 -5.09
CA CYS A 189 9.66 0.33 -5.70
C CYS A 189 10.74 -0.08 -4.67
N ALA A 190 10.37 -0.79 -3.62
CA ALA A 190 11.24 -1.22 -2.52
C ALA A 190 12.42 -2.11 -2.94
N ARG A 191 12.54 -2.46 -4.23
CA ARG A 191 13.68 -3.20 -4.80
C ARG A 191 14.58 -2.35 -5.71
N PHE A 192 14.36 -1.04 -5.77
CA PHE A 192 15.28 -0.12 -6.46
C PHE A 192 16.55 0.13 -5.65
N SER A 193 16.46 0.04 -4.31
CA SER A 193 17.61 0.07 -3.41
C SER A 193 17.99 -1.33 -2.96
N LEU A 194 19.29 -1.55 -2.74
CA LEU A 194 19.78 -2.74 -2.04
C LEU A 194 19.82 -2.43 -0.54
N PRO A 195 19.33 -3.32 0.33
CA PRO A 195 19.60 -3.19 1.76
C PRO A 195 21.11 -3.32 2.00
N ASN A 196 21.60 -2.72 3.09
CA ASN A 196 23.03 -2.75 3.46
C ASN A 196 23.59 -4.18 3.55
N SER A 197 22.74 -5.18 3.80
CA SER A 197 23.12 -6.60 3.84
C SER A 197 23.44 -7.20 2.46
N GLY A 198 23.11 -6.53 1.35
CA GLY A 198 23.21 -7.08 -0.01
C GLY A 198 22.17 -8.16 -0.33
N TYR A 199 21.38 -8.60 0.65
CA TYR A 199 20.32 -9.58 0.48
C TYR A 199 19.04 -8.89 0.00
N LEU A 200 18.67 -9.04 -1.26
CA LEU A 200 17.51 -8.34 -1.88
C LEU A 200 16.16 -8.60 -1.18
N TYR A 201 16.04 -9.70 -0.43
CA TYR A 201 14.86 -10.03 0.38
C TYR A 201 15.05 -9.72 1.88
N GLY A 202 16.09 -8.95 2.22
CA GLY A 202 16.40 -8.44 3.56
C GLY A 202 15.61 -7.19 3.93
N LEU A 203 14.44 -7.00 3.31
CA LEU A 203 13.52 -5.90 3.55
C LEU A 203 12.16 -6.51 3.90
N PHE A 204 11.41 -5.87 4.80
CA PHE A 204 10.07 -6.33 5.17
C PHE A 204 9.05 -6.26 4.01
N ASP A 205 9.34 -5.44 3.01
CA ASP A 205 8.46 -5.19 1.87
C ASP A 205 8.18 -6.44 1.03
N TYR A 206 7.00 -6.50 0.42
CA TYR A 206 6.61 -7.62 -0.44
C TYR A 206 7.62 -7.80 -1.59
N PRO A 207 8.13 -9.03 -1.83
CA PRO A 207 9.03 -9.38 -2.93
C PRO A 207 8.67 -8.81 -4.31
N GLY A 208 7.37 -8.69 -4.59
CA GLY A 208 6.87 -8.15 -5.84
C GLY A 208 6.94 -6.62 -5.95
N ASN A 209 7.31 -5.85 -4.94
CA ASN A 209 7.42 -4.39 -5.01
C ASN A 209 8.71 -3.97 -5.77
N ALA A 210 8.75 -4.31 -7.06
CA ALA A 210 9.92 -4.17 -7.93
C ALA A 210 9.89 -2.91 -8.81
N GLY A 211 8.96 -1.98 -8.58
CA GLY A 211 8.88 -0.73 -9.31
C GLY A 211 8.42 -0.86 -10.78
N ASP A 212 7.80 -1.98 -11.15
CA ASP A 212 7.29 -2.27 -12.49
C ASP A 212 6.23 -1.28 -12.95
N GLY A 213 5.29 -0.89 -12.09
CA GLY A 213 4.27 0.12 -12.42
C GLY A 213 4.86 1.47 -12.81
N TYR A 214 5.86 1.93 -12.06
CA TYR A 214 6.57 3.17 -12.35
C TYR A 214 7.30 3.09 -13.70
N SER A 215 7.98 1.98 -13.95
CA SER A 215 8.67 1.75 -15.22
C SER A 215 7.70 1.73 -16.42
N LEU A 216 6.55 1.07 -16.27
CA LEU A 216 5.48 1.05 -17.27
C LEU A 216 4.94 2.45 -17.56
N ALA A 217 4.64 3.23 -16.51
CA ALA A 217 4.14 4.59 -16.63
C ALA A 217 5.16 5.51 -17.33
N TYR A 218 6.42 5.47 -16.90
CA TYR A 218 7.50 6.27 -17.48
C TYR A 218 7.71 5.97 -18.96
N ARG A 219 7.76 4.69 -19.35
CA ARG A 219 7.90 4.28 -20.76
C ARG A 219 6.70 4.67 -21.61
N ALA A 220 5.51 4.79 -21.01
CA ALA A 220 4.31 5.29 -21.68
C ALA A 220 4.27 6.82 -21.81
N GLY A 221 5.27 7.55 -21.28
CA GLY A 221 5.38 9.00 -21.34
C GLY A 221 4.75 9.74 -20.15
N ALA A 222 4.40 9.04 -19.08
CA ALA A 222 3.93 9.70 -17.86
C ALA A 222 5.09 10.33 -17.07
N GLN A 223 4.81 11.45 -16.41
CA GLN A 223 5.73 12.03 -15.43
C GLN A 223 5.62 11.27 -14.11
N LEU A 224 6.77 11.07 -13.46
CA LEU A 224 6.89 10.46 -12.14
C LEU A 224 7.33 11.51 -11.13
N THR A 225 6.87 11.42 -9.89
CA THR A 225 7.18 12.35 -8.79
C THR A 225 7.41 11.59 -7.48
N GLY A 226 8.07 12.22 -6.52
CA GLY A 226 8.31 11.67 -5.17
C GLY A 226 9.40 10.59 -5.10
N PHE A 227 10.26 10.50 -6.12
CA PHE A 227 11.37 9.53 -6.17
C PHE A 227 12.57 9.96 -5.31
N GLU A 228 12.67 11.24 -5.01
CA GLU A 228 13.61 11.81 -4.05
C GLU A 228 13.32 11.36 -2.61
N TYR A 229 12.08 10.95 -2.32
CA TYR A 229 11.66 10.55 -0.99
C TYR A 229 11.70 9.02 -0.84
N THR A 230 12.80 8.51 -0.28
CA THR A 230 12.93 7.10 0.09
C THR A 230 12.93 6.99 1.61
N SER A 231 12.00 6.21 2.16
CA SER A 231 11.98 5.91 3.59
C SER A 231 13.05 4.88 3.93
N CYS A 232 13.84 5.14 4.96
CA CYS A 232 14.71 4.16 5.56
C CYS A 232 14.13 3.79 6.93
N SER A 233 13.73 2.53 7.09
CA SER A 233 13.26 2.02 8.37
C SER A 233 14.37 1.26 9.07
N PRO A 234 14.61 1.49 10.37
CA PRO A 234 15.50 0.62 11.13
C PRO A 234 14.91 -0.79 11.14
N LEU A 235 15.77 -1.79 10.91
CA LEU A 235 15.41 -3.20 10.97
C LEU A 235 16.17 -3.83 12.14
N ILE A 236 15.52 -4.75 12.85
CA ILE A 236 16.25 -5.60 13.79
C ILE A 236 17.17 -6.49 12.97
N LYS A 237 18.43 -6.59 13.39
CA LYS A 237 19.41 -7.45 12.76
C LYS A 237 18.83 -8.86 12.61
N ASP A 238 18.94 -9.41 11.41
CA ASP A 238 18.47 -10.77 11.06
C ASP A 238 16.94 -10.99 11.10
N ILE A 239 16.13 -9.92 11.17
CA ILE A 239 14.65 -9.99 11.13
C ILE A 239 14.09 -9.16 9.97
N ASN A 240 13.27 -9.79 9.13
CA ASN A 240 12.57 -9.15 8.00
C ASN A 240 11.06 -9.13 8.24
N CYS A 241 10.57 -8.26 9.12
CA CYS A 241 9.14 -8.09 9.37
C CYS A 241 8.76 -6.61 9.59
N PRO A 242 7.51 -6.23 9.30
CA PRO A 242 7.03 -4.86 9.52
C PRO A 242 6.72 -4.54 10.99
N LEU A 243 7.05 -5.43 11.95
CA LEU A 243 6.56 -5.38 13.33
C LEU A 243 7.30 -4.38 14.24
N LEU A 244 8.34 -3.70 13.75
CA LEU A 244 9.14 -2.84 14.61
C LEU A 244 8.27 -1.79 15.32
N TYR A 245 7.47 -1.05 14.56
CA TYR A 245 6.71 0.09 15.09
C TYR A 245 5.65 -0.33 16.13
N ILE A 246 4.88 -1.38 15.84
CA ILE A 246 3.79 -1.84 16.71
C ILE A 246 4.31 -2.51 18.00
N THR A 247 5.51 -3.09 17.99
CA THR A 247 6.08 -3.66 19.22
C THR A 247 6.46 -2.57 20.22
N ILE A 248 6.94 -1.42 19.75
CA ILE A 248 7.29 -0.27 20.61
C ILE A 248 6.03 0.33 21.24
N THR A 249 4.96 0.49 20.47
CA THR A 249 3.68 0.98 21.02
C THR A 249 3.09 0.04 22.09
N ARG A 250 3.61 -1.20 22.18
CA ARG A 250 3.25 -2.22 23.19
C ARG A 250 4.30 -2.38 24.30
N GLY A 251 5.24 -1.45 24.42
CA GLY A 251 6.23 -1.40 25.50
C GLY A 251 7.56 -2.08 25.20
N ALA A 252 7.80 -2.53 23.96
CA ALA A 252 9.14 -2.95 23.55
C ALA A 252 10.09 -1.75 23.55
N LYS A 253 11.35 -2.02 23.90
CA LYS A 253 12.43 -1.03 23.91
C LYS A 253 13.41 -1.31 22.79
N VAL A 254 13.92 -0.26 22.16
CA VAL A 254 15.04 -0.39 21.24
C VAL A 254 16.33 -0.15 22.00
N ILE A 255 17.25 -1.08 21.86
CA ILE A 255 18.56 -1.02 22.51
C ILE A 255 19.67 -1.03 21.46
N ASN A 256 20.73 -0.26 21.71
CA ASN A 256 21.93 -0.26 20.87
C ASN A 256 22.87 -1.42 21.21
N ALA A 257 23.99 -1.52 20.50
CA ALA A 257 24.99 -2.57 20.72
C ALA A 257 25.66 -2.51 22.11
N PHE A 258 25.54 -1.38 22.83
CA PHE A 258 26.07 -1.17 24.18
C PHE A 258 25.02 -1.43 25.27
N GLY A 259 23.79 -1.79 24.91
CA GLY A 259 22.69 -2.03 25.86
C GLY A 259 21.96 -0.78 26.31
N GLU A 260 22.19 0.37 25.68
CA GLU A 260 21.52 1.63 25.99
C GLU A 260 20.21 1.74 25.20
N GLU A 261 19.17 2.25 25.86
CA GLU A 261 17.86 2.47 25.24
C GLU A 261 17.88 3.67 24.30
N ILE A 262 17.38 3.50 23.07
CA ILE A 262 17.25 4.55 22.05
C ILE A 262 15.76 4.81 21.80
N GLU A 263 15.36 6.08 21.84
CA GLU A 263 14.03 6.51 21.40
C GLU A 263 13.95 6.56 19.87
N LEU A 264 13.05 5.78 19.28
CA LEU A 264 12.84 5.76 17.83
C LEU A 264 12.00 6.93 17.31
N GLU A 265 11.28 7.66 18.17
CA GLU A 265 10.40 8.79 17.79
C GLU A 265 11.14 9.90 17.02
N TYR A 266 12.47 9.91 17.10
CA TYR A 266 13.30 10.90 16.44
C TYR A 266 14.10 10.39 15.27
N LEU A 267 14.00 9.12 14.82
CA LEU A 267 14.79 8.62 13.68
C LEU A 267 14.16 9.06 12.34
N ASN A 268 14.46 10.29 11.95
CA ASN A 268 14.45 10.69 10.54
C ASN A 268 15.85 10.46 9.97
N THR A 269 15.99 10.58 8.65
CA THR A 269 17.29 10.37 7.99
C THR A 269 18.42 11.22 8.62
N GLN A 270 18.12 12.42 9.12
CA GLN A 270 19.12 13.32 9.72
C GLN A 270 19.63 12.85 11.08
N THR A 271 18.76 12.30 11.92
CA THR A 271 19.14 11.77 13.24
C THR A 271 19.76 10.38 13.12
N MET A 272 19.33 9.54 12.18
CA MET A 272 20.03 8.28 11.90
C MET A 272 21.49 8.53 11.51
N LEU A 273 21.75 9.58 10.72
CA LEU A 273 23.12 9.99 10.35
C LEU A 273 23.95 10.48 11.53
N LYS A 274 23.33 10.91 12.63
CA LYS A 274 24.04 11.29 13.87
C LYS A 274 24.44 10.07 14.68
N GLU A 275 23.59 9.04 14.74
CA GLU A 275 23.87 7.77 15.43
C GLU A 275 24.91 6.89 14.69
N LEU A 276 25.09 7.10 13.39
CA LEU A 276 26.11 6.41 12.58
C LEU A 276 27.51 7.05 12.66
N ARG A 277 27.69 8.14 13.42
CA ARG A 277 28.96 8.83 13.64
C ARG A 277 29.49 8.55 15.03
#